data_AF-A0A538HFV2-F1
#
_entry.id   AF-A0A538HFV2-F1
#
_cell.length_a   1.000
_cell.length_b   1.000
_cell.length_c   1.000
_cell.angle_alpha   90.00
_cell.angle_beta   90.00
_cell.angle_gamma   90.00
#
_symmetry.space_group_name_H-M   'P 1'
#
loop_
_entity.id
_entity.type
_entity.pdbx_description
1 polymer ?
#
loop_
_entity_poly.entity_id
_entity_poly.type
_entity_poly.pdbx_seq_one_letter_code
_entity_poly.pdbx_strand_id
1 'polypeptide(L)'
;MKGVLSMFSRKLTRSVAAGTVALGVAIGAYATVNSSSGNGTSASANAAPITQAGQNQRVVGQFPQGWHSGSGTIITGAAATKAKDIALARYPGGTANRVLKLSDGSYAVHMIKISWPHHVFVSKTFKVTGAVG
;
A
#
# COMPACT_ATOMS: atom_id res chain seq x y z
N MET A 1 -19.20 -17.86 -44.41
CA MET A 1 -18.90 -16.47 -43.99
C MET A 1 -18.30 -16.56 -42.59
N LYS A 2 -16.99 -16.29 -42.42
CA LYS A 2 -16.43 -15.03 -41.88
C LYS A 2 -17.03 -14.72 -40.49
N GLY A 3 -16.32 -14.60 -39.38
CA GLY A 3 -14.91 -14.39 -39.08
C GLY A 3 -14.83 -13.81 -37.66
N VAL A 4 -13.70 -14.04 -37.00
CA VAL A 4 -13.24 -13.54 -35.68
C VAL A 4 -13.70 -12.12 -35.32
N LEU A 5 -13.97 -11.86 -34.03
CA LEU A 5 -13.22 -10.86 -33.25
C LEU A 5 -13.43 -11.01 -31.73
N SER A 6 -12.35 -11.40 -31.07
CA SER A 6 -12.08 -11.12 -29.67
C SER A 6 -12.16 -9.61 -29.44
N MET A 7 -12.91 -9.17 -28.43
CA MET A 7 -12.75 -7.84 -27.87
C MET A 7 -12.83 -7.90 -26.34
N PHE A 8 -11.67 -7.67 -25.73
CA PHE A 8 -11.51 -7.21 -24.37
C PHE A 8 -12.44 -6.04 -24.08
N SER A 9 -13.12 -6.05 -22.93
CA SER A 9 -13.30 -4.81 -22.18
C SER A 9 -13.50 -5.05 -20.69
N ARG A 10 -12.53 -4.49 -19.95
CA ARG A 10 -12.45 -4.34 -18.51
C ARG A 10 -13.59 -3.44 -18.04
N LYS A 11 -14.35 -3.85 -17.02
CA LYS A 11 -14.93 -2.91 -16.05
C LYS A 11 -14.81 -3.46 -14.64
N LEU A 12 -13.74 -3.01 -14.00
CA LEU A 12 -13.49 -3.06 -12.58
C LEU A 12 -14.48 -2.09 -11.89
N THR A 13 -15.53 -2.60 -11.25
CA THR A 13 -16.37 -1.78 -10.36
C THR A 13 -16.00 -2.15 -8.93
N ARG A 14 -15.08 -1.39 -8.34
CA ARG A 14 -14.84 -1.41 -6.90
C ARG A 14 -16.02 -0.72 -6.22
N SER A 15 -16.71 -1.42 -5.35
CA SER A 15 -17.54 -0.80 -4.32
C SER A 15 -16.78 -0.85 -3.00
N VAL A 16 -16.45 0.33 -2.49
CA VAL A 16 -15.82 0.55 -1.18
C VAL A 16 -16.82 0.23 -0.10
N ALA A 17 -16.40 -0.54 0.89
CA ALA A 17 -17.14 -0.72 2.12
C ALA A 17 -16.46 -0.12 3.36
N ALA A 18 -16.82 1.11 3.75
CA ALA A 18 -16.45 1.70 5.03
C ALA A 18 -17.04 0.90 6.20
N GLY A 19 -16.65 1.18 7.44
CA GLY A 19 -16.94 0.37 8.62
C GLY A 19 -16.35 1.05 9.85
N THR A 20 -16.72 2.30 10.07
CA THR A 20 -16.33 3.10 11.23
C THR A 20 -16.86 2.48 12.52
N VAL A 21 -16.18 2.67 13.65
CA VAL A 21 -16.82 2.89 14.95
C VAL A 21 -16.11 4.08 15.59
N ALA A 22 -16.80 5.21 15.66
CA ALA A 22 -16.37 6.41 16.36
C ALA A 22 -17.19 6.55 17.65
N LEU A 23 -16.52 6.77 18.78
CA LEU A 23 -17.12 7.33 19.99
C LEU A 23 -16.52 8.72 20.16
N GLY A 24 -17.36 9.75 20.05
CA GLY A 24 -17.10 11.14 20.46
C GLY A 24 -18.11 11.56 21.54
N VAL A 25 -18.12 12.74 22.16
CA VAL A 25 -17.34 13.99 22.09
C VAL A 25 -17.62 14.73 23.43
N ALA A 26 -16.64 15.49 23.95
CA ALA A 26 -16.86 16.60 24.91
C ALA A 26 -15.67 17.57 24.77
N ILE A 27 -15.73 18.87 24.45
CA ILE A 27 -16.78 19.86 24.16
C ILE A 27 -16.28 20.69 22.97
N GLY A 28 -17.13 20.87 21.97
CA GLY A 28 -16.93 21.64 20.74
C GLY A 28 -17.96 21.16 19.71
N ALA A 29 -18.86 22.05 19.27
CA ALA A 29 -20.25 21.70 18.99
C ALA A 29 -20.57 20.89 17.70
N TYR A 30 -21.68 20.14 17.83
CA TYR A 30 -22.58 19.52 16.84
C TYR A 30 -22.27 18.13 16.24
N ALA A 31 -23.14 17.19 16.66
CA ALA A 31 -23.78 16.09 15.93
C ALA A 31 -23.03 14.76 15.69
N THR A 32 -23.40 13.76 16.51
CA THR A 32 -24.13 12.53 16.13
C THR A 32 -23.56 11.61 15.03
N VAL A 33 -23.16 10.40 15.46
CA VAL A 33 -23.28 9.06 14.79
C VAL A 33 -22.66 8.89 13.40
N ASN A 34 -21.78 7.89 13.23
CA ASN A 34 -22.22 6.59 12.68
C ASN A 34 -21.04 5.63 12.52
N SER A 35 -21.23 4.44 13.05
CA SER A 35 -20.50 3.25 12.69
C SER A 35 -21.24 2.57 11.55
N SER A 36 -20.83 2.71 10.30
CA SER A 36 -21.41 1.86 9.25
C SER A 36 -20.56 1.99 8.00
N SER A 37 -19.98 0.88 7.61
CA SER A 37 -20.54 -0.08 6.67
C SER A 37 -20.46 0.44 5.27
N GLY A 38 -20.41 -0.56 4.42
CA GLY A 38 -19.98 -0.32 3.10
C GLY A 38 -20.97 0.11 2.08
N ASN A 39 -20.34 0.22 0.93
CA ASN A 39 -20.83 0.05 -0.42
C ASN A 39 -21.54 1.24 -1.01
N GLY A 40 -20.79 1.87 -1.93
CA GLY A 40 -21.32 2.41 -3.18
C GLY A 40 -22.09 3.71 -3.01
N THR A 41 -22.29 4.52 -4.02
CA THR A 41 -22.02 4.40 -5.44
C THR A 41 -22.13 5.83 -5.98
N SER A 42 -21.23 6.16 -6.91
CA SER A 42 -21.36 7.14 -7.98
C SER A 42 -22.12 8.45 -7.71
N ALA A 43 -21.38 9.54 -7.53
CA ALA A 43 -21.75 10.83 -8.10
C ALA A 43 -20.70 11.19 -9.16
N SER A 44 -21.12 11.13 -10.43
CA SER A 44 -20.38 11.69 -11.54
C SER A 44 -20.39 13.22 -11.40
N ALA A 45 -19.28 13.78 -10.96
CA ALA A 45 -18.98 15.19 -11.15
C ALA A 45 -17.54 15.27 -11.67
N ASN A 46 -17.32 16.08 -12.71
CA ASN A 46 -16.00 16.42 -13.23
C ASN A 46 -15.17 17.07 -12.12
N ALA A 47 -14.52 16.25 -11.30
CA ALA A 47 -13.50 16.70 -10.38
C ALA A 47 -12.21 16.79 -11.20
N ALA A 48 -11.61 18.00 -11.23
CA ALA A 48 -10.18 18.12 -11.41
C ALA A 48 -9.50 17.06 -10.52
N PRO A 49 -8.44 16.37 -10.98
CA PRO A 49 -7.83 15.30 -10.21
C PRO A 49 -7.49 15.86 -8.83
N ILE A 50 -8.20 15.38 -7.81
CA ILE A 50 -7.79 15.56 -6.43
C ILE A 50 -6.46 14.82 -6.36
N THR A 51 -5.36 15.54 -6.48
CA THR A 51 -4.09 15.12 -5.93
C THR A 51 -4.37 14.90 -4.46
N GLN A 52 -4.56 13.63 -4.09
CA GLN A 52 -4.60 13.20 -2.70
C GLN A 52 -3.39 13.86 -2.03
N ALA A 53 -3.67 14.80 -1.13
CA ALA A 53 -2.65 15.65 -0.53
C ALA A 53 -1.50 14.77 -0.05
N GLY A 54 -0.37 14.91 -0.76
CA GLY A 54 0.80 14.09 -0.54
C GLY A 54 1.25 14.28 0.90
N GLN A 55 1.07 13.25 1.71
CA GLN A 55 2.02 13.01 2.79
C GLN A 55 3.39 13.11 2.11
N ASN A 56 4.26 13.96 2.63
CA ASN A 56 5.60 14.21 2.10
C ASN A 56 6.45 12.92 2.18
N GLN A 57 6.10 11.93 1.34
CA GLN A 57 6.68 10.61 1.33
C GLN A 57 7.95 10.71 0.52
N ARG A 58 9.08 10.53 1.19
CA ARG A 58 10.35 10.49 0.51
C ARG A 58 10.45 9.15 -0.21
N VAL A 59 10.54 9.21 -1.53
CA VAL A 59 10.67 8.05 -2.41
C VAL A 59 12.06 8.02 -3.03
N VAL A 60 12.70 6.86 -3.02
CA VAL A 60 13.93 6.61 -3.79
C VAL A 60 13.81 5.29 -4.56
N GLY A 61 14.34 5.26 -5.78
CA GLY A 61 14.35 4.07 -6.61
C GLY A 61 12.96 3.65 -7.09
N GLN A 62 12.78 2.34 -7.26
CA GLN A 62 11.61 1.72 -7.88
C GLN A 62 10.93 0.74 -6.92
N PHE A 63 9.61 0.70 -6.99
CA PHE A 63 8.75 -0.24 -6.29
C PHE A 63 7.56 -0.63 -7.18
N PRO A 64 6.86 -1.75 -6.89
CA PRO A 64 5.78 -2.21 -7.75
C PRO A 64 4.67 -1.17 -7.93
N GLN A 65 4.20 -1.02 -9.17
CA GLN A 65 3.12 -0.10 -9.50
C GLN A 65 1.85 -0.46 -8.72
N GLY A 66 1.19 0.57 -8.16
CA GLY A 66 -0.01 0.40 -7.34
C GLY A 66 0.24 -0.18 -5.95
N TRP A 67 1.50 -0.31 -5.52
CA TRP A 67 1.82 -0.68 -4.14
C TRP A 67 1.33 0.38 -3.15
N HIS A 68 0.85 -0.07 -2.00
CA HIS A 68 0.55 0.75 -0.84
C HIS A 68 0.99 0.03 0.44
N SER A 69 1.08 0.73 1.57
CA SER A 69 1.39 0.04 2.82
C SER A 69 0.34 -1.03 3.11
N GLY A 70 0.81 -2.22 3.49
CA GLY A 70 -0.02 -3.42 3.67
C GLY A 70 -0.20 -4.28 2.41
N SER A 71 0.30 -3.89 1.24
CA SER A 71 0.33 -4.78 0.07
C SER A 71 1.24 -5.99 0.30
N GLY A 72 0.78 -7.16 -0.14
CA GLY A 72 1.54 -8.42 -0.07
C GLY A 72 1.14 -9.32 1.08
N THR A 73 1.82 -10.46 1.18
CA THR A 73 1.62 -11.48 2.22
C THR A 73 2.80 -11.46 3.18
N ILE A 74 2.55 -11.36 4.48
CA ILE A 74 3.63 -11.46 5.48
C ILE A 74 4.21 -12.87 5.42
N ILE A 75 5.54 -12.96 5.28
CA ILE A 75 6.26 -14.23 5.21
C ILE A 75 7.32 -14.31 6.32
N THR A 76 7.66 -15.54 6.69
CA THR A 76 8.77 -15.88 7.58
C THR A 76 9.73 -16.84 6.87
N GLY A 77 10.82 -17.26 7.54
CA GLY A 77 11.79 -18.20 6.99
C GLY A 77 12.91 -17.55 6.17
N ALA A 78 13.68 -18.36 5.45
CA ALA A 78 14.96 -17.97 4.86
C ALA A 78 14.87 -16.76 3.91
N ALA A 79 13.82 -16.70 3.06
CA ALA A 79 13.62 -15.58 2.16
C ALA A 79 13.34 -14.26 2.90
N ALA A 80 12.55 -14.32 3.98
CA ALA A 80 12.26 -13.17 4.82
C ALA A 80 13.53 -12.69 5.54
N THR A 81 14.29 -13.60 6.14
CA THR A 81 15.58 -13.27 6.78
C THR A 81 16.53 -12.60 5.80
N LYS A 82 16.71 -13.17 4.61
CA LYS A 82 17.60 -12.60 3.59
C LYS A 82 17.15 -11.22 3.11
N ALA A 83 15.86 -11.01 2.87
CA ALA A 83 15.34 -9.70 2.48
C ALA A 83 15.54 -8.66 3.60
N LYS A 84 15.30 -9.06 4.86
CA LYS A 84 15.54 -8.22 6.04
C LYS A 84 17.01 -7.80 6.15
N ASP A 85 17.94 -8.75 6.05
CA ASP A 85 19.37 -8.47 6.18
C ASP A 85 19.85 -7.50 5.10
N ILE A 86 19.37 -7.68 3.87
CA ILE A 86 19.67 -6.77 2.75
C ILE A 86 19.13 -5.38 2.98
N ALA A 87 17.90 -5.25 3.49
CA ALA A 87 17.31 -3.96 3.81
C ALA A 87 18.09 -3.23 4.92
N LEU A 88 18.45 -3.95 5.99
CA LEU A 88 19.21 -3.41 7.12
C LEU A 88 20.65 -3.04 6.74
N ALA A 89 21.29 -3.81 5.86
CA ALA A 89 22.61 -3.48 5.34
C ALA A 89 22.58 -2.19 4.50
N ARG A 90 21.49 -1.94 3.75
CA ARG A 90 21.35 -0.72 2.94
C ARG A 90 20.92 0.50 3.75
N TYR A 91 20.08 0.30 4.76
CA TYR A 91 19.53 1.34 5.63
C TYR A 91 19.79 0.99 7.10
N PRO A 92 21.01 1.21 7.60
CA PRO A 92 21.35 0.94 8.99
C PRO A 92 20.63 1.91 9.94
N GLY A 93 20.52 1.53 11.21
CA GLY A 93 19.94 2.36 12.28
C GLY A 93 18.47 2.09 12.58
N GLY A 94 17.78 1.29 11.76
CA GLY A 94 16.44 0.77 12.04
C GLY A 94 16.42 -0.71 12.39
N THR A 95 15.22 -1.23 12.67
CA THR A 95 14.95 -2.68 12.70
C THR A 95 13.77 -3.00 11.79
N ALA A 96 13.65 -4.25 11.33
CA ALA A 96 12.49 -4.69 10.55
C ALA A 96 11.52 -5.48 11.43
N ASN A 97 10.24 -5.11 11.43
CA ASN A 97 9.18 -5.85 12.15
C ASN A 97 8.55 -6.96 11.32
N ARG A 98 8.45 -6.78 10.00
CA ARG A 98 7.85 -7.76 9.08
C ARG A 98 8.41 -7.65 7.66
N VAL A 99 8.36 -8.76 6.94
CA VAL A 99 8.66 -8.84 5.50
C VAL A 99 7.41 -9.30 4.78
N LEU A 100 7.03 -8.59 3.73
CA LEU A 100 5.88 -8.91 2.88
C LEU A 100 6.40 -9.40 1.53
N LYS A 101 5.90 -10.55 1.06
CA LYS A 101 6.05 -11.00 -0.32
C LYS A 101 4.97 -10.35 -1.18
N LEU A 102 5.36 -9.64 -2.22
CA LEU A 102 4.46 -8.95 -3.14
C LEU A 102 3.96 -9.89 -4.24
N SER A 103 2.88 -9.49 -4.93
CA SER A 103 2.25 -10.29 -5.99
C SER A 103 3.18 -10.56 -7.16
N ASP A 104 4.05 -9.59 -7.47
CA ASP A 104 5.08 -9.76 -8.48
C ASP A 104 6.17 -10.72 -8.02
N GLY A 105 6.24 -11.13 -6.75
CA GLY A 105 7.22 -12.04 -6.14
C GLY A 105 8.43 -11.35 -5.50
N SER A 106 8.52 -10.02 -5.57
CA SER A 106 9.48 -9.22 -4.81
C SER A 106 9.07 -9.13 -3.33
N TYR A 107 9.85 -8.40 -2.54
CA TYR A 107 9.66 -8.26 -1.10
C TYR A 107 9.61 -6.79 -0.70
N ALA A 108 8.75 -6.45 0.26
CA ALA A 108 8.77 -5.18 0.98
C ALA A 108 9.13 -5.45 2.44
N VAL A 109 10.18 -4.82 2.93
CA VAL A 109 10.62 -4.90 4.33
C VAL A 109 10.12 -3.66 5.05
N HIS A 110 9.27 -3.84 6.05
CA HIS A 110 8.79 -2.73 6.86
C HIS A 110 9.82 -2.44 7.96
N MET A 111 10.31 -1.21 7.96
CA MET A 111 11.35 -0.70 8.84
C MET A 111 10.71 0.13 9.96
N ILE A 112 11.20 -0.05 11.19
CA ILE A 112 10.79 0.64 12.39
C ILE A 112 12.02 1.15 13.14
N LYS A 113 11.82 1.99 14.17
CA LYS A 113 12.90 2.63 14.94
C LYS A 113 13.85 3.48 14.09
N ILE A 114 13.41 3.90 12.91
CA ILE A 114 14.10 4.80 12.01
C ILE A 114 13.08 5.82 11.49
N SER A 115 13.50 7.06 11.27
CA SER A 115 12.61 8.11 10.74
C SER A 115 12.29 7.92 9.25
N TRP A 116 13.20 7.28 8.50
CA TRP A 116 13.05 6.93 7.10
C TRP A 116 14.17 5.96 6.67
N PRO A 117 13.94 4.99 5.76
CA PRO A 117 12.66 4.65 5.12
C PRO A 117 11.78 3.77 6.02
N HIS A 118 10.47 3.78 5.79
CA HIS A 118 9.52 2.88 6.46
C HIS A 118 9.30 1.57 5.69
N HIS A 119 9.51 1.55 4.38
CA HIS A 119 9.48 0.35 3.56
C HIS A 119 10.67 0.33 2.60
N VAL A 120 11.38 -0.80 2.56
CA VAL A 120 12.49 -1.06 1.63
C VAL A 120 12.06 -2.18 0.68
N PHE A 121 12.21 -1.96 -0.61
CA PHE A 121 11.83 -2.92 -1.65
C PHE A 121 13.04 -3.71 -2.12
N VAL A 122 12.88 -5.03 -2.13
CA VAL A 122 13.91 -5.99 -2.52
C VAL A 122 13.33 -6.89 -3.60
N SER A 123 13.97 -6.94 -4.77
CA SER A 123 13.57 -7.81 -5.88
C SER A 123 13.64 -9.30 -5.53
N LYS A 124 13.04 -10.16 -6.38
CA LYS A 124 13.13 -11.62 -6.29
C LYS A 124 14.56 -12.16 -6.18
N THR A 125 15.48 -11.50 -6.88
CA THR A 125 16.90 -11.85 -6.93
C THR A 125 17.70 -11.17 -5.82
N PHE A 126 17.02 -10.63 -4.80
CA PHE A 126 17.63 -10.07 -3.61
C PHE A 126 18.51 -8.84 -3.88
N LYS A 127 18.03 -7.94 -4.74
CA LYS A 127 18.60 -6.60 -4.95
C LYS A 127 17.63 -5.53 -4.44
N VAL A 128 18.12 -4.54 -3.70
CA VAL A 128 17.31 -3.38 -3.31
C VAL A 128 16.92 -2.59 -4.55
N THR A 129 15.64 -2.34 -4.74
CA THR A 129 15.12 -1.58 -5.89
C THR A 129 14.71 -0.17 -5.52
N GLY A 130 14.25 0.05 -4.28
CA GLY A 130 13.80 1.35 -3.82
C GLY A 130 13.41 1.36 -2.36
N ALA A 131 13.00 2.53 -1.86
CA ALA A 131 12.50 2.70 -0.51
C ALA A 131 11.53 3.90 -0.44
N VAL A 132 10.55 3.79 0.47
CA VAL A 132 9.55 4.83 0.73
C VAL A 132 9.34 4.98 2.23
N GLY A 133 8.94 6.16 2.68
CA GLY A 133 8.69 6.43 4.09
C GLY A 133 8.15 7.81 4.34
#